data_AF-C2XXE4-F1
#
_entry.id   AF-C2XXE4-F1
#
_cell.length_a   1.000
_cell.length_b   1.000
_cell.length_c   1.000
_cell.angle_alpha   90.00
_cell.angle_beta   90.00
_cell.angle_gamma   90.00
#
_symmetry.space_group_name_H-M   'P 1'
#
loop_
_entity.id
_entity.type
_entity.pdbx_description
1 polymer ?
#
loop_
_entity_poly.entity_id
_entity_poly.type
_entity_poly.pdbx_seq_one_letter_code
_entity_poly.pdbx_strand_id
1 'polypeptide(L)'
;MVAAHGSNLKSDVLKPGHHGSKTSSSQPFLDAVKPSIAVISAGAGNRYGHPTQETLAKLSAMSVKVYRTDLNGTVVVNSDGSNISVRTER
;
A
#
# COMPACT_ATOMS: atom_id res chain seq x y z
N MET A 1 14.14 10.62 1.05
CA MET A 1 12.66 10.70 1.11
C MET A 1 12.17 11.21 2.45
N VAL A 2 12.12 10.40 3.52
CA VAL A 2 11.54 10.83 4.81
C VAL A 2 12.23 12.05 5.40
N ALA A 3 13.57 12.04 5.50
CA ALA A 3 14.31 13.17 6.06
C ALA A 3 14.15 14.49 5.28
N ALA A 4 13.94 14.41 3.96
CA ALA A 4 13.84 15.58 3.09
C ALA A 4 12.40 16.08 2.92
N HIS A 5 11.40 15.20 3.04
CA HIS A 5 10.02 15.50 2.63
C HIS A 5 8.94 15.01 3.61
N GLY A 6 9.31 14.52 4.80
CA GLY A 6 8.40 13.80 5.70
C GLY A 6 7.04 14.47 5.94
N SER A 7 7.01 15.80 6.13
CA SER A 7 5.76 16.57 6.31
C SER A 7 4.83 16.55 5.10
N ASN A 8 5.38 16.33 3.91
CA ASN A 8 4.68 16.37 2.62
C ASN A 8 4.35 14.96 2.10
N LEU A 9 4.66 13.91 2.85
CA LEU A 9 4.42 12.51 2.42
C LEU A 9 3.04 11.99 2.79
N LYS A 10 2.31 12.67 3.67
CA LYS A 10 0.98 12.25 4.12
C LYS A 10 0.07 12.00 2.89
N SER A 11 -0.48 10.81 2.78
CA SER A 11 -1.31 10.38 1.65
C SER A 11 -2.39 9.42 2.12
N ASP A 12 -3.59 9.50 1.58
CA ASP A 12 -4.67 8.57 1.94
C ASP A 12 -4.47 7.16 1.35
N VAL A 13 -3.86 7.11 0.16
CA VAL A 13 -3.67 5.89 -0.63
C VAL A 13 -2.19 5.71 -0.92
N LEU A 14 -1.64 4.55 -0.54
CA LEU A 14 -0.27 4.16 -0.85
C LEU A 14 -0.27 3.03 -1.88
N LYS A 15 0.56 3.12 -2.91
CA LYS A 15 0.99 1.98 -3.71
C LYS A 15 2.38 1.57 -3.23
N PRO A 16 2.53 0.52 -2.40
CA PRO A 16 3.85 0.15 -1.88
C PRO A 16 4.84 -0.14 -3.02
N GLY A 17 6.05 0.38 -2.88
CA GLY A 17 7.14 0.14 -3.82
C GLY A 17 7.51 -1.35 -3.87
N HIS A 18 8.09 -1.77 -4.99
CA HIS A 18 8.62 -3.12 -5.18
C HIS A 18 7.63 -4.20 -4.72
N HIS A 19 6.37 -4.10 -5.18
CA HIS A 19 5.34 -5.11 -4.93
C HIS A 19 5.05 -5.39 -3.44
N GLY A 20 5.34 -4.44 -2.54
CA GLY A 20 5.19 -4.64 -1.10
C GLY A 20 6.39 -5.32 -0.44
N SER A 21 7.59 -5.13 -0.99
CA SER A 21 8.84 -5.54 -0.34
C SER A 21 9.10 -4.78 0.96
N LYS A 22 9.66 -5.48 1.96
CA LYS A 22 10.08 -4.90 3.24
C LYS A 22 11.10 -3.77 3.09
N THR A 23 11.96 -3.84 2.07
CA THR A 23 13.00 -2.82 1.85
C THR A 23 12.45 -1.52 1.26
N SER A 24 11.26 -1.56 0.65
CA SER A 24 10.54 -0.39 0.16
C SER A 24 9.41 0.07 1.09
N SER A 25 9.28 -0.58 2.25
CA SER A 25 8.19 -0.39 3.22
C SER A 25 8.74 -0.29 4.65
N SER A 26 9.71 0.61 4.84
CA SER A 26 10.28 0.86 6.17
C SER A 26 9.25 1.53 7.09
N GLN A 27 9.32 1.25 8.39
CA GLN A 27 8.37 1.82 9.35
C GLN A 27 8.36 3.37 9.33
N PRO A 28 9.52 4.07 9.33
CA PRO A 28 9.53 5.53 9.27
C PRO A 28 8.88 6.10 8.01
N PHE A 29 8.95 5.38 6.88
CA PHE A 29 8.27 5.78 5.65
C PHE A 29 6.76 5.59 5.77
N LEU A 30 6.31 4.44 6.27
CA LEU A 30 4.88 4.17 6.48
C LEU A 30 4.27 5.17 7.48
N ASP A 31 4.99 5.50 8.55
CA ASP A 31 4.54 6.49 9.55
C ASP A 31 4.41 7.90 8.97
N ALA A 32 5.35 8.30 8.09
CA ALA A 32 5.31 9.60 7.43
C ALA A 32 4.17 9.69 6.40
N VAL A 33 3.89 8.59 5.67
CA VAL A 33 2.80 8.55 4.69
C VAL A 33 1.44 8.42 5.37
N LYS A 34 1.34 7.63 6.44
CA LYS A 34 0.13 7.34 7.22
C LYS A 34 -1.12 7.05 6.35
N PRO A 35 -1.06 6.05 5.45
CA PRO A 35 -2.18 5.75 4.56
C PRO A 35 -3.34 5.09 5.30
N SER A 36 -4.54 5.22 4.74
CA SER A 36 -5.71 4.40 5.14
C SER A 36 -5.92 3.22 4.20
N ILE A 37 -5.45 3.32 2.95
CA ILE A 37 -5.56 2.29 1.91
C ILE A 37 -4.16 1.99 1.33
N ALA A 38 -3.86 0.72 1.10
CA ALA A 38 -2.69 0.27 0.36
C ALA A 38 -3.06 -0.63 -0.82
N VAL A 39 -2.58 -0.32 -2.02
CA VAL A 39 -2.79 -1.15 -3.23
C VAL A 39 -1.46 -1.79 -3.63
N ILE A 40 -1.33 -3.09 -3.37
CA ILE A 40 -0.15 -3.87 -3.70
C ILE A 40 -0.35 -4.51 -5.07
N SER A 41 0.50 -4.13 -6.01
CA SER A 41 0.53 -4.80 -7.31
C SER A 41 1.44 -6.03 -7.23
N ALA A 42 0.86 -7.20 -7.39
CA ALA A 42 1.54 -8.49 -7.46
C ALA A 42 0.85 -9.39 -8.49
N GLY A 43 1.59 -10.33 -9.08
CA GLY A 43 1.05 -11.34 -9.99
C GLY A 43 0.50 -12.55 -9.24
N ALA A 44 -0.51 -13.23 -9.80
CA ALA A 44 -0.98 -14.51 -9.27
C ALA A 44 0.16 -15.55 -9.26
N GLY A 45 0.30 -16.28 -8.15
CA GLY A 45 1.38 -17.24 -7.98
C GLY A 45 2.78 -16.61 -7.95
N ASN A 46 2.89 -15.35 -7.48
CA ASN A 46 4.17 -14.63 -7.42
C ASN A 46 5.26 -15.44 -6.68
N ARG A 47 6.31 -15.81 -7.41
CA ARG A 47 7.47 -16.58 -6.89
C ARG A 47 8.56 -15.71 -6.26
N TYR A 48 8.48 -14.38 -6.38
CA TYR A 48 9.46 -13.45 -5.81
C TYR A 48 9.30 -13.26 -4.29
N GLY A 49 8.26 -13.82 -3.67
CA GLY A 49 8.01 -13.70 -2.23
C GLY A 49 7.44 -12.35 -1.80
N HIS A 50 6.84 -11.61 -2.73
CA HIS A 50 6.20 -10.30 -2.48
C HIS A 50 4.66 -10.36 -2.65
N PRO A 51 3.90 -9.58 -1.88
CA PRO A 51 4.32 -8.77 -0.73
C PRO A 51 4.90 -9.62 0.40
N THR A 52 5.90 -9.09 1.11
CA THR A 52 6.50 -9.81 2.24
C THR A 52 5.57 -9.79 3.45
N GLN A 53 5.56 -10.88 4.24
CA GLN A 53 4.74 -10.97 5.46
C GLN A 53 5.00 -9.82 6.43
N GLU A 54 6.24 -9.35 6.53
CA GLU A 54 6.62 -8.19 7.35
C GLU A 54 5.90 -6.90 6.90
N THR A 55 5.77 -6.68 5.58
CA THR A 55 5.08 -5.51 5.04
C THR A 55 3.58 -5.59 5.34
N LEU A 56 2.98 -6.77 5.13
CA LEU A 56 1.57 -7.01 5.46
C LEU A 56 1.30 -6.82 6.95
N ALA A 57 2.20 -7.28 7.81
CA ALA A 57 2.10 -7.11 9.26
C ALA A 57 2.16 -5.64 9.68
N LYS A 58 3.08 -4.85 9.14
CA LYS A 58 3.16 -3.39 9.40
C LYS A 58 1.88 -2.67 8.98
N LEU A 59 1.41 -2.92 7.75
CA LEU A 59 0.17 -2.33 7.24
C LEU A 59 -1.05 -2.72 8.10
N SER A 60 -1.13 -4.00 8.49
CA SER A 60 -2.18 -4.49 9.39
C SER A 60 -2.14 -3.83 10.77
N ALA A 61 -0.96 -3.72 11.39
CA ALA A 61 -0.78 -3.07 12.68
C ALA A 61 -1.17 -1.58 12.67
N MET A 62 -1.07 -0.94 11.51
CA MET A 62 -1.49 0.44 11.28
C MET A 62 -2.97 0.57 10.87
N SER A 63 -3.74 -0.53 10.86
CA SER A 63 -5.14 -0.59 10.41
C SER A 63 -5.33 -0.14 8.95
N VAL A 64 -4.32 -0.32 8.11
CA VAL A 64 -4.38 0.02 6.68
C VAL A 64 -5.17 -1.05 5.94
N LYS A 65 -6.15 -0.63 5.13
CA LYS A 65 -6.90 -1.55 4.27
C LYS A 65 -6.06 -1.93 3.06
N VAL A 66 -5.66 -3.20 2.97
CA VAL A 66 -4.81 -3.71 1.89
C VAL A 66 -5.64 -4.34 0.79
N TYR A 67 -5.38 -3.94 -0.45
CA TYR A 67 -5.88 -4.57 -1.68
C TYR A 67 -4.70 -5.13 -2.47
N ARG A 68 -4.84 -6.31 -3.06
CA ARG A 68 -3.76 -6.93 -3.85
C ARG A 68 -4.25 -7.37 -5.22
N THR A 69 -3.52 -7.03 -6.28
CA THR A 69 -3.98 -7.36 -7.65
C THR A 69 -3.98 -8.86 -7.97
N ASP A 70 -3.20 -9.66 -7.23
CA ASP A 70 -3.20 -11.12 -7.37
C ASP A 70 -4.44 -11.79 -6.76
N LEU A 71 -5.10 -11.13 -5.81
CA LEU A 71 -6.32 -11.61 -5.16
C LEU A 71 -7.57 -10.92 -5.70
N ASN A 72 -7.51 -9.60 -5.88
CA ASN A 72 -8.63 -8.72 -6.18
C ASN A 72 -8.75 -8.34 -7.67
N GLY A 73 -7.80 -8.79 -8.51
CA GLY A 73 -7.71 -8.36 -9.90
C GLY A 73 -7.43 -6.87 -10.04
N THR A 74 -8.09 -6.22 -10.99
CA THR A 74 -8.02 -4.76 -11.16
C THR A 74 -8.59 -4.06 -9.93
N VAL A 75 -7.81 -3.16 -9.34
CA VAL A 75 -8.22 -2.31 -8.21
C VAL A 75 -8.36 -0.88 -8.69
N VAL A 76 -9.58 -0.33 -8.64
CA VAL A 76 -9.87 1.05 -9.03
C VAL A 76 -10.12 1.86 -7.77
N VAL A 77 -9.31 2.90 -7.58
CA VAL A 77 -9.47 3.89 -6.51
C VAL A 77 -10.01 5.18 -7.13
N ASN A 78 -11.23 5.55 -6.76
CA ASN A 78 -11.86 6.78 -7.23
C ASN A 78 -11.87 7.81 -6.11
N SER A 79 -11.52 9.05 -6.44
CA SER A 79 -11.60 10.19 -5.53
C SER A 79 -12.35 11.33 -6.18
N ASP A 80 -13.20 12.01 -5.40
CA ASP A 80 -13.84 13.28 -5.78
C ASP A 80 -13.14 14.49 -5.15
N GLY A 81 -12.00 14.27 -4.47
CA GLY A 81 -11.25 15.28 -3.72
C GLY A 81 -11.62 15.36 -2.23
N SER A 82 -12.72 14.74 -1.81
CA SER A 82 -13.17 14.68 -0.41
C SER A 82 -13.39 13.25 0.09
N ASN A 83 -13.86 12.37 -0.79
CA ASN A 83 -14.18 10.98 -0.52
C ASN A 83 -13.33 10.07 -1.41
N ILE A 84 -12.98 8.90 -0.87
CA ILE A 84 -12.27 7.85 -1.60
C ILE A 84 -13.12 6.58 -1.56
N SER A 85 -13.35 5.99 -2.73
CA SER A 85 -14.00 4.69 -2.86
C SER A 85 -13.10 3.72 -3.62
N VAL A 86 -13.18 2.43 -3.27
CA VAL A 86 -12.40 1.38 -3.91
C VAL A 86 -13.33 0.33 -4.50
N ARG A 87 -13.09 -0.04 -5.75
CA ARG A 87 -13.75 -1.17 -6.44
C ARG A 87 -12.70 -2.19 -6.86
N THR A 88 -13.04 -3.46 -6.75
CA THR A 88 -12.19 -4.58 -7.19
C THR A 88 -12.90 -5.39 -8.25
N GLU A 89 -12.12 -6.04 -9.12
CA GLU A 89 -12.65 -6.95 -10.15
C GLU A 89 -13.07 -8.30 -9.57
N ARG A 90 -12.42 -8.73 -8.49
CA ARG A 90 -12.65 -10.00 -7.78
C ARG A 90 -12.83 -9.78 -6.29
#